data_AF-A0A1W2FES4-F1
#
_entry.id   AF-A0A1W2FES4-F1
#
_cell.length_a   1.000
_cell.length_b   1.000
_cell.length_c   1.000
_cell.angle_alpha   90.00
_cell.angle_beta   90.00
_cell.angle_gamma   90.00
#
_symmetry.space_group_name_H-M   'P 1'
#
loop_
_entity.id
_entity.type
_entity.pdbx_description
1 polymer ?
#
loop_
_entity_poly.entity_id
_entity_poly.type
_entity_poly.pdbx_seq_one_letter_code
_entity_poly.pdbx_strand_id
1 'polypeptide(L)'
;MNQMSTRRKLMTVLTTAVATVALTTGEVQAADNQVLVDFYALDKSGAPVRLSVGDGLKVIHHSSEKDPKDVRSSEVLLDPETLEAIPGKAGEVRVTDDGAGHLRLAFTARKLRSGKGPALALAWPTGKGYSYVVMDNGGQGYAKAPDKPVVFNYQAAKDVEVHLRARVAAVPSYQPPAAYTNALAQATSELGKVGNAPSPPTQGRHGERALSALHTAYDAFIADYGPRVAQQRMASAPPKQDARPWLGATIVESSSASFYDNVWRRMVAATTPLGKQAGYGWVRIVFELENGTTVDFSNYDTAIRNAHKAGLRVMGEIADSSAAAELTTPQYVTRTRNLLKHYGRSADPELRIDAWEVGNEVNGCWVDNKNCGEPVRPRDRIHVKAGAAARAVKQDSPTTPAVLTLFWEFGAEGPAYSPFNWIAPGSGNLQWTDRDGVKRDLMADVDVVLLSVFTDNAPLGISTDRVMSTLDRRVSELSKKLNKQVRVGIGELGYWCGRDGRQKASVYEWCEDMNRVWPLGSTRMDNASLEADRSYMVDQYTRAALATDHGIGGGFYWYALQEMFPRKTKTSLCAALKAVTDAVGPKPVNQSDTAVPGKPC
;
A
#
# COMPACT_ATOMS: atom_id res chain seq x y z
N MET A 1 -36.95 -60.72 -15.20
CA MET A 1 -36.51 -60.57 -13.80
C MET A 1 -35.45 -59.48 -13.75
N ASN A 2 -35.58 -58.61 -12.75
CA ASN A 2 -34.70 -57.51 -12.34
C ASN A 2 -34.66 -56.19 -13.14
N GLN A 3 -35.20 -55.18 -12.44
CA GLN A 3 -34.88 -53.76 -12.38
C GLN A 3 -33.98 -53.15 -13.46
N MET A 4 -34.55 -52.20 -14.20
CA MET A 4 -33.88 -51.00 -14.71
C MET A 4 -34.90 -49.93 -15.09
N SER A 5 -34.49 -48.67 -14.96
CA SER A 5 -34.96 -47.51 -15.74
C SER A 5 -36.37 -46.98 -15.41
N THR A 6 -36.71 -45.69 -15.40
CA THR A 6 -36.03 -44.38 -15.54
C THR A 6 -37.13 -43.37 -15.17
N ARG A 7 -36.90 -42.40 -14.28
CA ARG A 7 -37.81 -41.24 -14.15
C ARG A 7 -37.09 -39.96 -14.53
N ARG A 8 -37.67 -39.26 -15.49
CA ARG A 8 -37.26 -37.97 -16.04
C ARG A 8 -38.16 -36.87 -15.45
N LYS A 9 -37.52 -35.73 -15.17
CA LYS A 9 -38.03 -34.33 -15.14
C LYS A 9 -38.84 -33.89 -13.90
N LEU A 10 -38.26 -33.01 -13.08
CA LEU A 10 -38.31 -31.55 -13.29
C LEU A 10 -37.14 -30.87 -12.55
N MET A 11 -36.42 -30.01 -13.25
CA MET A 11 -35.40 -29.10 -12.70
C MET A 11 -36.11 -27.88 -12.09
N THR A 12 -35.84 -27.61 -10.82
CA THR A 12 -35.87 -26.26 -10.25
C THR A 12 -34.57 -26.10 -9.47
N VAL A 13 -33.66 -25.29 -10.00
CA VAL A 13 -32.40 -24.92 -9.34
C VAL A 13 -32.75 -23.89 -8.27
N LEU A 14 -32.69 -24.29 -6.99
CA LEU A 14 -32.64 -23.38 -5.87
C LEU A 14 -31.17 -22.99 -5.63
N THR A 15 -30.81 -21.78 -6.02
CA THR A 15 -29.54 -21.15 -5.65
C THR A 15 -29.73 -20.53 -4.27
N THR A 16 -29.27 -21.19 -3.22
CA THR A 16 -29.28 -20.63 -1.86
C THR A 16 -28.12 -19.64 -1.72
N ALA A 17 -28.40 -18.35 -1.88
CA ALA A 17 -27.55 -17.29 -1.35
C ALA A 17 -27.74 -17.27 0.18
N VAL A 18 -26.66 -17.50 0.93
CA VAL A 18 -26.66 -17.30 2.39
C VAL A 18 -26.49 -15.81 2.64
N ALA A 19 -27.60 -15.07 2.54
CA ALA A 19 -27.75 -13.78 3.19
C ALA A 19 -28.41 -14.06 4.54
N THR A 20 -27.62 -14.13 5.62
CA THR A 20 -28.19 -14.17 6.96
C THR A 20 -28.59 -12.74 7.35
N VAL A 21 -29.70 -12.27 6.79
CA VAL A 21 -30.43 -11.11 7.30
C VAL A 21 -31.30 -11.62 8.44
N ALA A 22 -30.82 -11.47 9.67
CA ALA A 22 -31.68 -11.53 10.84
C ALA A 22 -32.25 -10.12 11.06
N LEU A 23 -33.37 -9.82 10.40
CA LEU A 23 -34.22 -8.67 10.74
C LEU A 23 -34.94 -8.99 12.06
N THR A 24 -34.33 -8.62 13.18
CA THR A 24 -35.03 -8.47 14.45
C THR A 24 -35.15 -6.98 14.74
N THR A 25 -36.35 -6.44 14.54
CA THR A 25 -36.75 -5.11 14.97
C THR A 25 -36.78 -5.08 16.51
N GLY A 26 -35.67 -4.67 17.10
CA GLY A 26 -35.57 -4.32 18.52
C GLY A 26 -34.46 -3.29 18.63
N GLU A 27 -34.69 -2.19 19.34
CA GLU A 27 -33.62 -1.26 19.69
C GLU A 27 -32.44 -2.06 20.25
N VAL A 28 -31.34 -2.11 19.50
CA VAL A 28 -30.12 -2.78 19.95
C VAL A 28 -29.56 -1.91 21.07
N GLN A 29 -29.96 -2.19 22.31
CA GLN A 29 -29.17 -1.81 23.46
C GLN A 29 -27.79 -2.42 23.24
N ALA A 30 -26.78 -1.56 23.11
CA ALA A 30 -25.39 -1.99 23.13
C ALA A 30 -25.20 -2.88 24.36
N ALA A 31 -24.60 -4.07 24.18
CA ALA A 31 -24.07 -4.77 25.34
C ALA A 31 -23.10 -3.81 26.06
N ASP A 32 -23.03 -3.84 27.39
CA ASP A 32 -22.34 -2.87 28.29
C ASP A 32 -20.86 -2.54 27.94
N ASN A 33 -20.28 -3.16 26.92
CA ASN A 33 -18.90 -2.97 26.47
C ASN A 33 -18.75 -2.87 24.94
N GLN A 34 -19.75 -2.38 24.23
CA GLN A 34 -19.68 -2.13 22.78
C GLN A 34 -19.39 -0.66 22.46
N VAL A 35 -18.44 -0.44 21.57
CA VAL A 35 -18.24 0.85 20.91
C VAL A 35 -19.19 0.90 19.72
N LEU A 36 -20.11 1.86 19.72
CA LEU A 36 -20.98 2.16 18.59
C LEU A 36 -20.40 3.33 17.80
N VAL A 37 -20.40 3.23 16.47
CA VAL A 37 -19.83 4.24 15.56
C VAL A 37 -20.87 4.65 14.53
N ASP A 38 -21.16 5.94 14.48
CA ASP A 38 -22.10 6.55 13.53
C ASP A 38 -21.36 7.29 12.41
N PHE A 39 -21.92 7.22 11.21
CA PHE A 39 -21.32 7.75 9.98
C PHE A 39 -22.21 8.83 9.37
N TYR A 40 -21.57 9.91 8.90
CA TYR A 40 -22.23 11.00 8.22
C TYR A 40 -21.55 11.28 6.88
N ALA A 41 -22.35 11.50 5.86
CA ALA A 41 -21.93 12.07 4.59
C ALA A 41 -22.35 13.53 4.47
N LEU A 42 -21.76 14.25 3.52
CA LEU A 42 -22.21 15.59 3.15
C LEU A 42 -22.97 15.51 1.83
N ASP A 43 -24.18 16.08 1.75
CA ASP A 43 -24.89 16.19 0.48
C ASP A 43 -24.34 17.32 -0.42
N LYS A 44 -24.95 17.55 -1.59
CA LYS A 44 -24.50 18.57 -2.58
C LYS A 44 -24.53 19.99 -2.02
N SER A 45 -25.36 20.23 -1.02
CA SER A 45 -25.45 21.51 -0.32
C SER A 45 -24.46 21.63 0.86
N GLY A 46 -23.74 20.54 1.16
CA GLY A 46 -22.86 20.43 2.32
C GLY A 46 -23.61 20.23 3.63
N ALA A 47 -24.84 19.71 3.57
CA ALA A 47 -25.62 19.32 4.74
C ALA A 47 -25.27 17.88 5.16
N PRO A 48 -25.20 17.58 6.47
CA PRO A 48 -24.90 16.23 6.94
C PRO A 48 -26.10 15.29 6.72
N VAL A 49 -25.84 14.14 6.12
CA VAL A 49 -26.82 13.07 5.91
C VAL A 49 -26.29 11.79 6.54
N ARG A 50 -27.12 11.08 7.29
CA ARG A 50 -26.77 9.74 7.76
C ARG A 50 -26.86 8.76 6.59
N LEU A 51 -25.82 7.95 6.43
CA LEU A 51 -25.82 6.92 5.40
C LEU A 51 -26.84 5.84 5.76
N SER A 52 -27.65 5.41 4.79
CA SER A 52 -28.40 4.17 4.92
C SER A 52 -27.41 3.01 5.06
N VAL A 53 -27.82 1.86 5.61
CA VAL A 53 -26.94 0.67 5.62
C VAL A 53 -26.47 0.35 4.20
N GLY A 54 -27.37 0.32 3.21
CA GLY A 54 -27.01 -0.01 1.82
C GLY A 54 -25.99 0.96 1.20
N ASP A 55 -26.18 2.27 1.37
CA ASP A 55 -25.25 3.27 0.82
C ASP A 55 -23.94 3.31 1.61
N GLY A 56 -24.01 3.12 2.92
CA GLY A 56 -22.84 3.04 3.79
C GLY A 56 -21.94 1.86 3.43
N LEU A 57 -22.53 0.70 3.14
CA LEU A 57 -21.78 -0.48 2.70
C LEU A 57 -21.05 -0.25 1.38
N LYS A 58 -21.60 0.52 0.44
CA LYS A 58 -20.87 0.90 -0.79
C LYS A 58 -19.68 1.83 -0.55
N VAL A 59 -19.71 2.55 0.57
CA VAL A 59 -18.66 3.51 0.96
C VAL A 59 -17.58 2.87 1.83
N ILE A 60 -17.81 1.70 2.43
CA ILE A 60 -16.82 1.04 3.30
C ILE A 60 -16.41 -0.33 2.79
N HIS A 61 -17.30 -1.03 2.09
CA HIS A 61 -16.96 -2.24 1.37
C HIS A 61 -16.48 -1.91 -0.01
N HIS A 62 -15.55 -2.75 -0.39
CA HIS A 62 -15.08 -2.87 -1.71
C HIS A 62 -15.82 -4.02 -2.38
N SER A 63 -16.74 -3.68 -3.27
CA SER A 63 -17.45 -4.68 -4.07
C SER A 63 -16.91 -4.66 -5.50
N SER A 64 -16.67 -5.84 -6.06
CA SER A 64 -16.74 -6.00 -7.51
C SER A 64 -18.18 -6.42 -7.83
N GLU A 65 -18.91 -5.63 -8.63
CA GLU A 65 -20.27 -6.02 -9.08
C GLU A 65 -20.29 -7.40 -9.78
N LYS A 66 -19.12 -7.88 -10.21
CA LYS A 66 -18.94 -9.11 -10.98
C LYS A 66 -18.88 -10.37 -10.15
N ASP A 67 -18.43 -10.31 -8.90
CA ASP A 67 -18.47 -11.45 -7.99
C ASP A 67 -18.95 -11.03 -6.59
N PRO A 68 -20.24 -11.23 -6.26
CA PRO A 68 -20.75 -10.99 -4.91
C PRO A 68 -20.10 -11.90 -3.83
N LYS A 69 -19.22 -12.83 -4.20
CA LYS A 69 -18.39 -13.61 -3.27
C LYS A 69 -17.04 -12.96 -2.95
N ASP A 70 -16.64 -11.92 -3.67
CA ASP A 70 -15.40 -11.16 -3.46
C ASP A 70 -15.70 -9.75 -2.93
N VAL A 71 -16.74 -9.62 -2.10
CA VAL A 71 -16.98 -8.39 -1.34
C VAL A 71 -15.96 -8.35 -0.21
N ARG A 72 -14.93 -7.51 -0.36
CA ARG A 72 -13.92 -7.28 0.67
C ARG A 72 -14.34 -6.08 1.51
N SER A 73 -14.17 -6.23 2.81
CA SER A 73 -14.44 -5.20 3.80
C SER A 73 -13.14 -4.42 4.03
N SER A 74 -13.18 -3.09 3.91
CA SER A 74 -12.01 -2.27 4.23
C SER A 74 -11.87 -2.05 5.74
N GLU A 75 -12.94 -2.26 6.51
CA GLU A 75 -12.96 -2.05 7.94
C GLU A 75 -12.28 -3.17 8.74
N VAL A 76 -11.45 -2.77 9.69
CA VAL A 76 -10.63 -3.69 10.48
C VAL A 76 -10.27 -3.07 11.82
N LEU A 77 -10.23 -3.91 12.85
CA LEU A 77 -9.74 -3.51 14.16
C LEU A 77 -8.24 -3.77 14.26
N LEU A 78 -7.51 -2.75 14.71
CA LEU A 78 -6.07 -2.76 14.84
C LEU A 78 -5.66 -2.50 16.29
N ASP A 79 -4.47 -2.96 16.65
CA ASP A 79 -3.72 -2.35 17.74
C ASP A 79 -3.18 -0.97 17.28
N PRO A 80 -3.52 0.15 17.95
CA PRO A 80 -3.14 1.48 17.48
C PRO A 80 -1.63 1.76 17.52
N GLU A 81 -0.86 0.98 18.30
CA GLU A 81 0.59 1.15 18.44
C GLU A 81 1.35 0.37 17.37
N THR A 82 0.96 -0.89 17.14
CA THR A 82 1.67 -1.80 16.22
C THR A 82 1.05 -1.88 14.84
N LEU A 83 -0.19 -1.41 14.69
CA LEU A 83 -1.03 -1.57 13.51
C LEU A 83 -1.28 -3.02 13.11
N GLU A 84 -1.07 -3.96 14.04
CA GLU A 84 -1.45 -5.36 13.85
C GLU A 84 -2.98 -5.48 13.91
N ALA A 85 -3.55 -6.14 12.90
CA ALA A 85 -4.95 -6.51 12.87
C ALA A 85 -5.27 -7.53 13.98
N ILE A 86 -6.40 -7.32 14.64
CA ILE A 86 -6.81 -8.13 15.78
C ILE A 86 -7.46 -9.43 15.26
N PRO A 87 -6.97 -10.63 15.65
CA PRO A 87 -7.49 -11.90 15.14
C PRO A 87 -8.78 -12.38 15.83
N GLY A 88 -9.54 -13.17 15.08
CA GLY A 88 -10.72 -13.91 15.56
C GLY A 88 -11.87 -13.00 16.02
N LYS A 89 -12.72 -13.53 16.90
CA LYS A 89 -13.93 -12.82 17.39
C LYS A 89 -13.65 -11.44 18.00
N ALA A 90 -12.45 -11.24 18.51
CA ALA A 90 -12.09 -9.98 19.14
C ALA A 90 -11.73 -8.86 18.13
N GLY A 91 -11.50 -9.22 16.87
CA GLY A 91 -11.29 -8.28 15.77
C GLY A 91 -12.53 -8.03 14.92
N GLU A 92 -13.67 -8.66 15.25
CA GLU A 92 -14.90 -8.51 14.49
C GLU A 92 -15.46 -7.08 14.59
N VAL A 93 -15.68 -6.48 13.43
CA VAL A 93 -16.52 -5.29 13.26
C VAL A 93 -17.89 -5.77 12.78
N ARG A 94 -18.95 -5.32 13.44
CA ARG A 94 -20.33 -5.66 13.06
C ARG A 94 -21.00 -4.47 12.42
N VAL A 95 -21.51 -4.67 11.22
CA VAL A 95 -22.49 -3.76 10.60
C VAL A 95 -23.82 -3.96 11.32
N THR A 96 -24.40 -2.87 11.80
CA THR A 96 -25.74 -2.80 12.39
C THR A 96 -26.43 -1.51 11.91
N ASP A 97 -27.61 -1.23 12.46
CA ASP A 97 -28.30 0.02 12.24
C ASP A 97 -28.71 0.69 13.56
N ASP A 98 -29.10 1.96 13.46
CA ASP A 98 -29.50 2.78 14.61
C ASP A 98 -30.98 2.63 15.02
N GLY A 99 -31.70 1.65 14.47
CA GLY A 99 -33.15 1.49 14.60
C GLY A 99 -33.95 2.27 13.55
N ALA A 100 -33.30 3.17 12.79
CA ALA A 100 -33.89 3.92 11.68
C ALA A 100 -33.31 3.49 10.32
N GLY A 101 -32.54 2.41 10.26
CA GLY A 101 -31.94 1.89 9.03
C GLY A 101 -30.67 2.62 8.57
N HIS A 102 -30.06 3.47 9.42
CA HIS A 102 -28.79 4.11 9.10
C HIS A 102 -27.60 3.24 9.48
N LEU A 103 -26.52 3.30 8.71
CA LEU A 103 -25.27 2.62 8.99
C LEU A 103 -24.77 2.95 10.40
N ARG A 104 -24.49 1.90 11.15
CA ARG A 104 -23.73 1.93 12.40
C ARG A 104 -22.78 0.75 12.43
N LEU A 105 -21.54 0.99 12.86
CA LEU A 105 -20.59 -0.09 13.16
C LEU A 105 -20.53 -0.32 14.67
N ALA A 106 -20.35 -1.57 15.07
CA ALA A 106 -20.19 -1.96 16.46
C ALA A 106 -18.98 -2.88 16.63
N PHE A 107 -18.18 -2.64 17.66
CA PHE A 107 -17.10 -3.54 18.06
C PHE A 107 -16.91 -3.58 19.57
N THR A 108 -16.21 -4.62 20.05
CA THR A 108 -16.03 -4.82 21.50
C THR A 108 -14.87 -3.97 22.01
N ALA A 109 -15.13 -3.09 22.98
CA ALA A 109 -14.08 -2.41 23.71
C ALA A 109 -13.33 -3.40 24.60
N ARG A 110 -12.00 -3.31 24.65
CA ARG A 110 -11.18 -4.22 25.49
C ARG A 110 -9.76 -3.72 25.62
N LYS A 111 -9.05 -4.17 26.65
CA LYS A 111 -7.60 -3.98 26.73
C LYS A 111 -6.87 -5.04 25.88
N LEU A 112 -5.96 -4.60 25.04
CA LEU A 112 -5.05 -5.40 24.21
C LEU A 112 -3.76 -5.71 24.98
N ARG A 113 -2.90 -6.53 24.36
CA ARG A 113 -1.60 -6.90 24.94
C ARG A 113 -0.65 -5.71 25.09
N SER A 114 -0.71 -4.74 24.17
CA SER A 114 -0.04 -3.44 24.28
C SER A 114 -0.52 -2.60 25.47
N GLY A 115 -1.64 -2.98 26.10
CA GLY A 115 -2.29 -2.21 27.14
C GLY A 115 -3.22 -1.11 26.61
N LYS A 116 -3.29 -0.93 25.28
CA LYS A 116 -4.24 -0.05 24.57
C LYS A 116 -5.58 -0.74 24.33
N GLY A 117 -6.55 -0.04 23.76
CA GLY A 117 -7.74 -0.64 23.18
C GLY A 117 -7.67 -0.81 21.67
N PRO A 118 -8.63 -1.50 21.04
CA PRO A 118 -8.77 -1.54 19.58
C PRO A 118 -8.93 -0.15 18.99
N ALA A 119 -8.37 0.06 17.81
CA ALA A 119 -8.68 1.17 16.91
C ALA A 119 -9.43 0.64 15.69
N LEU A 120 -10.32 1.46 15.11
CA LEU A 120 -11.03 1.14 13.88
C LEU A 120 -10.31 1.79 12.70
N ALA A 121 -9.88 1.01 11.72
CA ALA A 121 -9.35 1.50 10.46
C ALA A 121 -10.30 1.13 9.32
N LEU A 122 -10.51 2.03 8.36
CA LEU A 122 -11.29 1.78 7.14
C LEU A 122 -10.91 2.80 6.05
N ALA A 123 -11.23 2.50 4.80
CA ALA A 123 -11.14 3.45 3.70
C ALA A 123 -12.33 4.43 3.75
N TRP A 124 -12.06 5.74 3.73
CA TRP A 124 -13.08 6.79 3.83
C TRP A 124 -12.83 7.90 2.80
N PRO A 125 -13.89 8.47 2.17
CA PRO A 125 -13.73 9.57 1.24
C PRO A 125 -13.29 10.85 1.96
N THR A 126 -12.49 11.65 1.28
CA THR A 126 -12.07 12.98 1.73
C THR A 126 -12.14 13.95 0.54
N GLY A 127 -11.88 15.24 0.77
CA GLY A 127 -11.76 16.24 -0.30
C GLY A 127 -10.63 16.01 -1.31
N LYS A 128 -9.83 14.94 -1.16
CA LYS A 128 -8.73 14.53 -2.05
C LYS A 128 -8.90 13.09 -2.56
N GLY A 129 -10.09 12.53 -2.45
CA GLY A 129 -10.36 11.11 -2.74
C GLY A 129 -10.30 10.23 -1.49
N TYR A 130 -10.22 8.92 -1.70
CA TYR A 130 -10.22 7.95 -0.59
C TYR A 130 -8.90 7.92 0.16
N SER A 131 -8.99 7.63 1.45
CA SER A 131 -7.83 7.41 2.31
C SER A 131 -8.19 6.39 3.38
N TYR A 132 -7.23 5.55 3.75
CA TYR A 132 -7.32 4.84 5.01
C TYR A 132 -7.26 5.85 6.15
N VAL A 133 -8.20 5.72 7.09
CA VAL A 133 -8.26 6.54 8.30
C VAL A 133 -8.35 5.64 9.51
N VAL A 134 -7.57 5.95 10.54
CA VAL A 134 -7.51 5.17 11.78
C VAL A 134 -8.12 5.99 12.91
N MET A 135 -9.28 5.56 13.39
CA MET A 135 -9.96 6.11 14.57
C MET A 135 -9.45 5.38 15.81
N ASP A 136 -8.55 6.03 16.56
CA ASP A 136 -7.79 5.41 17.65
C ASP A 136 -7.85 6.17 18.98
N ASN A 137 -8.75 7.15 19.13
CA ASN A 137 -8.98 7.84 20.39
C ASN A 137 -7.67 8.40 20.99
N GLY A 138 -6.95 9.19 20.21
CA GLY A 138 -5.66 9.78 20.57
C GLY A 138 -4.56 8.74 20.82
N GLY A 139 -4.55 7.65 20.04
CA GLY A 139 -3.59 6.55 20.17
C GLY A 139 -3.78 5.65 21.40
N GLN A 140 -4.91 5.77 22.13
CA GLN A 140 -5.23 4.89 23.26
C GLN A 140 -6.13 3.72 22.87
N GLY A 141 -6.82 3.82 21.74
CA GLY A 141 -7.92 2.94 21.34
C GLY A 141 -9.08 2.95 22.33
N TYR A 142 -9.99 2.00 22.16
CA TYR A 142 -11.20 1.87 22.97
C TYR A 142 -11.10 0.72 23.96
N ALA A 143 -10.44 0.96 25.09
CA ALA A 143 -10.35 -0.03 26.18
C ALA A 143 -11.65 -0.19 26.98
N LYS A 144 -12.53 0.83 26.90
CA LYS A 144 -13.87 0.87 27.47
C LYS A 144 -14.82 1.48 26.45
N ALA A 145 -16.07 1.03 26.44
CA ALA A 145 -17.11 1.62 25.61
C ALA A 145 -17.43 3.05 26.07
N PRO A 146 -17.56 4.02 25.15
CA PRO A 146 -18.10 5.33 25.49
C PRO A 146 -19.60 5.25 25.81
N ASP A 147 -20.10 6.16 26.65
CA ASP A 147 -21.53 6.22 27.03
C ASP A 147 -22.46 6.61 25.87
N LYS A 148 -21.89 7.14 24.77
CA LYS A 148 -22.61 7.58 23.58
C LYS A 148 -21.93 7.05 22.32
N PRO A 149 -22.68 6.83 21.22
CA PRO A 149 -22.08 6.52 19.93
C PRO A 149 -21.02 7.56 19.54
N VAL A 150 -19.92 7.08 18.99
CA VAL A 150 -18.84 7.88 18.43
C VAL A 150 -19.22 8.32 17.03
N VAL A 151 -19.13 9.61 16.73
CA VAL A 151 -19.26 10.09 15.35
C VAL A 151 -17.92 9.94 14.64
N PHE A 152 -17.87 9.02 13.66
CA PHE A 152 -16.64 8.62 12.97
C PHE A 152 -15.86 9.80 12.42
N ASN A 153 -16.48 10.62 11.55
CA ASN A 153 -15.78 11.70 10.85
C ASN A 153 -15.09 12.67 11.81
N TYR A 154 -15.75 12.96 12.95
CA TYR A 154 -15.22 13.87 13.96
C TYR A 154 -14.07 13.26 14.76
N GLN A 155 -14.26 12.04 15.26
CA GLN A 155 -13.24 11.38 16.06
C GLN A 155 -12.01 11.02 15.22
N ALA A 156 -12.23 10.56 13.99
CA ALA A 156 -11.18 10.33 13.00
C ALA A 156 -10.39 11.61 12.68
N ALA A 157 -11.04 12.74 12.44
CA ALA A 157 -10.36 14.01 12.20
C ALA A 157 -9.53 14.46 13.41
N LYS A 158 -10.03 14.31 14.64
CA LYS A 158 -9.24 14.59 15.84
C LYS A 158 -8.00 13.72 15.94
N ASP A 159 -8.14 12.43 15.69
CA ASP A 159 -7.02 11.48 15.78
C ASP A 159 -5.96 11.81 14.72
N VAL A 160 -6.38 12.06 13.48
CA VAL A 160 -5.51 12.53 12.39
C VAL A 160 -4.78 13.83 12.74
N GLU A 161 -5.48 14.82 13.33
CA GLU A 161 -4.84 16.08 13.75
C GLU A 161 -3.77 15.85 14.83
N VAL A 162 -4.06 15.03 15.83
CA VAL A 162 -3.12 14.70 16.92
C VAL A 162 -1.86 14.05 16.35
N HIS A 163 -2.01 13.05 15.47
CA HIS A 163 -0.88 12.36 14.87
C HIS A 163 -0.06 13.28 13.95
N LEU A 164 -0.71 14.12 13.13
CA LEU A 164 0.00 15.06 12.26
C LEU A 164 0.83 16.07 13.08
N ARG A 165 0.24 16.65 14.12
CA ARG A 165 0.93 17.59 15.01
C ARG A 165 2.10 16.92 15.73
N ALA A 166 1.91 15.69 16.21
CA ALA A 166 2.99 14.93 16.84
C ALA A 166 4.14 14.64 15.86
N ARG A 167 3.82 14.25 14.62
CA ARG A 167 4.83 14.00 13.58
C ARG A 167 5.64 15.26 13.26
N VAL A 168 5.00 16.41 13.10
CA VAL A 168 5.66 17.69 12.86
C VAL A 168 6.50 18.13 14.07
N ALA A 169 5.96 17.97 15.30
CA ALA A 169 6.69 18.31 16.52
C ALA A 169 7.92 17.44 16.77
N ALA A 170 7.97 16.21 16.23
CA ALA A 170 9.13 15.32 16.31
C ALA A 170 10.34 15.83 15.52
N VAL A 171 10.19 16.89 14.71
CA VAL A 171 11.28 17.53 13.95
C VAL A 171 11.35 19.01 14.31
N PRO A 172 11.93 19.41 15.46
CA PRO A 172 11.85 20.79 15.97
C PRO A 172 12.45 21.86 15.06
N SER A 173 13.38 21.49 14.17
CA SER A 173 13.99 22.39 13.18
C SER A 173 13.14 22.58 11.92
N TYR A 174 12.07 21.80 11.76
CA TYR A 174 11.17 21.88 10.61
C TYR A 174 10.26 23.10 10.72
N GLN A 175 10.22 23.89 9.65
CA GLN A 175 9.31 25.04 9.51
C GLN A 175 8.28 24.70 8.43
N PRO A 176 7.03 24.39 8.82
CA PRO A 176 6.04 23.97 7.84
C PRO A 176 5.69 25.07 6.83
N PRO A 177 5.39 24.72 5.57
CA PRO A 177 5.00 25.70 4.55
C PRO A 177 3.63 26.32 4.86
N ALA A 178 3.35 27.49 4.28
CA ALA A 178 2.06 28.18 4.46
C ALA A 178 0.86 27.30 4.07
N ALA A 179 1.00 26.45 3.05
CA ALA A 179 -0.05 25.50 2.65
C ALA A 179 -0.43 24.54 3.78
N TYR A 180 0.56 23.99 4.50
CA TYR A 180 0.33 23.17 5.69
C TYR A 180 -0.35 23.99 6.79
N THR A 181 0.20 25.16 7.12
CA THR A 181 -0.29 25.97 8.25
C THR A 181 -1.73 26.43 8.03
N ASN A 182 -2.08 26.83 6.82
CA ASN A 182 -3.44 27.24 6.45
C ASN A 182 -4.42 26.06 6.51
N ALA A 183 -4.05 24.91 5.95
CA ALA A 183 -4.90 23.71 5.95
C ALA A 183 -5.13 23.17 7.37
N LEU A 184 -4.08 23.13 8.19
CA LEU A 184 -4.20 22.74 9.60
C LEU A 184 -5.06 23.74 10.38
N ALA A 185 -4.88 25.05 10.18
CA ALA A 185 -5.71 26.07 10.83
C ALA A 185 -7.20 25.94 10.44
N GLN A 186 -7.48 25.62 9.16
CA GLN A 186 -8.83 25.32 8.70
C GLN A 186 -9.39 24.07 9.42
N ALA A 187 -8.62 22.99 9.51
CA ALA A 187 -9.04 21.78 10.20
C ALA A 187 -9.35 22.05 11.68
N THR A 188 -8.44 22.73 12.39
CA THR A 188 -8.64 23.12 13.79
C THR A 188 -9.85 24.03 13.96
N SER A 189 -10.08 24.96 13.03
CA SER A 189 -11.26 25.82 13.05
C SER A 189 -12.56 25.03 12.89
N GLU A 190 -12.60 24.07 11.96
CA GLU A 190 -13.77 23.20 11.79
C GLU A 190 -14.02 22.35 13.03
N LEU A 191 -12.98 21.73 13.60
CA LEU A 191 -13.11 20.99 14.86
C LEU A 191 -13.57 21.89 16.02
N GLY A 192 -13.09 23.14 16.09
CA GLY A 192 -13.50 24.12 17.10
C GLY A 192 -14.95 24.63 16.97
N LYS A 193 -15.60 24.46 15.81
CA LYS A 193 -17.04 24.77 15.63
C LYS A 193 -17.96 23.75 16.32
N VAL A 194 -17.40 22.60 16.69
CA VAL A 194 -18.08 21.59 17.50
C VAL A 194 -18.00 22.05 18.97
N GLY A 195 -19.00 22.84 19.40
CA GLY A 195 -19.08 23.39 20.76
C GLY A 195 -19.28 22.33 21.85
N ASN A 196 -19.68 22.73 23.07
CA ASN A 196 -19.69 21.85 24.25
C ASN A 196 -20.76 20.73 24.26
N ALA A 197 -21.85 20.88 23.50
CA ALA A 197 -22.94 19.89 23.43
C ALA A 197 -23.49 19.78 21.99
N PRO A 198 -22.65 19.37 21.03
CA PRO A 198 -22.99 19.39 19.62
C PRO A 198 -23.94 18.22 19.29
N SER A 199 -24.87 18.43 18.36
CA SER A 199 -25.64 17.32 17.81
C SER A 199 -24.73 16.42 16.94
N PRO A 200 -24.97 15.10 16.88
CA PRO A 200 -24.18 14.20 16.03
C PRO A 200 -24.08 14.62 14.55
N PRO A 201 -25.13 15.17 13.89
CA PRO A 201 -24.99 15.72 12.53
C PRO A 201 -24.03 16.91 12.44
N THR A 202 -23.99 17.76 13.47
CA THR A 202 -23.04 18.89 13.54
C THR A 202 -21.60 18.38 13.65
N GLN A 203 -21.38 17.37 14.50
CA GLN A 203 -20.08 16.69 14.60
C GLN A 203 -19.67 16.08 13.26
N GLY A 204 -20.58 15.35 12.60
CA GLY A 204 -20.32 14.72 11.30
C GLY A 204 -19.91 15.73 10.24
N ARG A 205 -20.65 16.84 10.12
CA ARG A 205 -20.38 17.89 9.13
C ARG A 205 -19.01 18.53 9.29
N HIS A 206 -18.69 18.95 10.50
CA HIS A 206 -17.43 19.64 10.78
C HIS A 206 -16.25 18.67 10.84
N GLY A 207 -16.47 17.44 11.31
CA GLY A 207 -15.49 16.35 11.24
C GLY A 207 -15.07 16.05 9.80
N GLU A 208 -16.02 15.95 8.88
CA GLU A 208 -15.72 15.69 7.46
C GLU A 208 -14.91 16.81 6.79
N ARG A 209 -15.28 18.07 7.07
CA ARG A 209 -14.54 19.24 6.58
C ARG A 209 -13.13 19.31 7.18
N ALA A 210 -13.00 18.98 8.46
CA ALA A 210 -11.71 18.90 9.12
C ALA A 210 -10.84 17.80 8.52
N LEU A 211 -11.39 16.61 8.29
CA LEU A 211 -10.67 15.49 7.69
C LEU A 211 -10.15 15.83 6.28
N SER A 212 -10.97 16.49 5.47
CA SER A 212 -10.56 16.97 4.14
C SER A 212 -9.45 18.02 4.19
N ALA A 213 -9.51 18.95 5.15
CA ALA A 213 -8.45 19.93 5.38
C ALA A 213 -7.16 19.28 5.92
N LEU A 214 -7.29 18.27 6.78
CA LEU A 214 -6.15 17.48 7.29
C LEU A 214 -5.47 16.68 6.18
N HIS A 215 -6.21 16.14 5.21
CA HIS A 215 -5.60 15.53 4.02
C HIS A 215 -4.69 16.53 3.31
N THR A 216 -5.21 17.72 3.04
CA THR A 216 -4.43 18.79 2.39
C THR A 216 -3.22 19.19 3.22
N ALA A 217 -3.32 19.22 4.55
CA ALA A 217 -2.19 19.49 5.43
C ALA A 217 -1.13 18.38 5.36
N TYR A 218 -1.54 17.11 5.35
CA TYR A 218 -0.64 15.97 5.20
C TYR A 218 0.13 16.02 3.87
N ASP A 219 -0.57 16.27 2.75
CA ASP A 219 0.07 16.38 1.43
C ASP A 219 1.13 17.49 1.44
N ALA A 220 0.77 18.66 1.99
CA ALA A 220 1.67 19.80 2.07
C ALA A 220 2.90 19.52 2.97
N PHE A 221 2.70 18.80 4.07
CA PHE A 221 3.78 18.36 4.95
C PHE A 221 4.74 17.42 4.22
N ILE A 222 4.22 16.33 3.66
CA ILE A 222 5.04 15.31 2.97
C ILE A 222 5.72 15.88 1.73
N ALA A 223 5.04 16.81 1.03
CA ALA A 223 5.58 17.44 -0.17
C ALA A 223 6.91 18.17 0.06
N ASP A 224 7.06 18.78 1.24
CA ASP A 224 8.23 19.54 1.65
C ASP A 224 9.18 18.73 2.56
N TYR A 225 8.64 17.95 3.50
CA TYR A 225 9.44 17.18 4.45
C TYR A 225 10.20 16.03 3.78
N GLY A 226 9.55 15.26 2.90
CA GLY A 226 10.16 14.10 2.24
C GLY A 226 11.46 14.42 1.51
N PRO A 227 11.47 15.39 0.57
CA PRO A 227 12.69 15.79 -0.12
C PRO A 227 13.82 16.26 0.80
N ARG A 228 13.51 16.97 1.89
CA ARG A 228 14.51 17.41 2.88
C ARG A 228 15.16 16.23 3.59
N VAL A 229 14.37 15.23 4.02
CA VAL A 229 14.90 14.02 4.65
C VAL A 229 15.83 13.29 3.69
N ALA A 230 15.44 13.14 2.42
CA ALA A 230 16.27 12.50 1.41
C ALA A 230 17.58 13.28 1.15
N GLN A 231 17.51 14.61 1.07
CA GLN A 231 18.69 15.48 0.93
C GLN A 231 19.64 15.35 2.12
N GLN A 232 19.12 15.39 3.34
CA GLN A 232 19.91 15.22 4.55
C GLN A 232 20.59 13.85 4.58
N ARG A 233 19.84 12.78 4.27
CA ARG A 233 20.38 11.41 4.18
C ARG A 233 21.51 11.32 3.16
N MET A 234 21.32 11.91 1.98
CA MET A 234 22.34 11.94 0.93
C MET A 234 23.58 12.75 1.35
N ALA A 235 23.39 13.86 2.08
CA ALA A 235 24.48 14.71 2.55
C ALA A 235 25.27 14.08 3.72
N SER A 236 24.61 13.29 4.57
CA SER A 236 25.23 12.63 5.73
C SER A 236 25.82 11.26 5.43
N ALA A 237 25.60 10.72 4.22
CA ALA A 237 26.05 9.39 3.85
C ALA A 237 27.58 9.29 3.77
N PRO A 238 28.20 8.21 4.28
CA PRO A 238 29.61 7.94 4.08
C PRO A 238 30.00 7.96 2.59
N PRO A 239 31.22 8.38 2.21
CA PRO A 239 31.62 8.56 0.80
C PRO A 239 31.46 7.33 -0.12
N LYS A 240 31.37 6.12 0.46
CA LYS A 240 31.23 4.86 -0.28
C LYS A 240 29.81 4.27 -0.21
N GLN A 241 28.90 4.90 0.52
CA GLN A 241 27.52 4.44 0.66
C GLN A 241 26.63 5.21 -0.30
N ASP A 242 25.95 4.49 -1.21
CA ASP A 242 24.93 5.10 -2.04
C ASP A 242 23.65 5.30 -1.22
N ALA A 243 23.40 6.54 -0.84
CA ALA A 243 22.21 6.95 -0.11
C ALA A 243 21.11 7.55 -0.99
N ARG A 244 21.27 7.47 -2.33
CA ARG A 244 20.26 8.00 -3.25
C ARG A 244 18.97 7.17 -3.16
N PRO A 245 17.81 7.82 -3.30
CA PRO A 245 16.49 7.18 -3.41
C PRO A 245 16.44 6.00 -4.39
N TRP A 246 15.69 4.95 -4.10
CA TRP A 246 15.39 3.91 -5.07
C TRP A 246 14.13 4.30 -5.85
N LEU A 247 14.30 5.10 -6.92
CA LEU A 247 13.21 5.56 -7.76
C LEU A 247 13.25 4.84 -9.10
N GLY A 248 12.20 4.10 -9.41
CA GLY A 248 12.22 3.23 -10.57
C GLY A 248 10.87 2.94 -11.21
N ALA A 249 10.97 2.16 -12.27
CA ALA A 249 9.85 1.63 -13.04
C ALA A 249 9.94 0.10 -13.07
N THR A 250 8.79 -0.56 -12.98
CA THR A 250 8.70 -2.01 -13.15
C THR A 250 8.46 -2.37 -14.61
N ILE A 251 9.13 -3.43 -15.06
CA ILE A 251 8.98 -4.04 -16.38
C ILE A 251 8.58 -5.49 -16.19
N VAL A 252 7.39 -5.83 -16.68
CA VAL A 252 6.79 -7.18 -16.58
C VAL A 252 6.93 -8.00 -17.86
N GLU A 253 7.08 -7.38 -19.03
CA GLU A 253 7.09 -8.06 -20.32
C GLU A 253 8.43 -7.89 -21.03
N SER A 254 8.81 -8.89 -21.85
CA SER A 254 9.88 -8.76 -22.83
C SER A 254 9.43 -7.87 -24.01
N SER A 255 10.34 -7.07 -24.54
CA SER A 255 10.06 -6.12 -25.62
C SER A 255 11.28 -5.89 -26.50
N SER A 256 11.14 -5.14 -27.59
CA SER A 256 12.27 -4.87 -28.48
C SER A 256 13.33 -4.01 -27.78
N ALA A 257 14.60 -4.25 -28.10
CA ALA A 257 15.72 -3.46 -27.58
C ALA A 257 15.52 -1.95 -27.77
N SER A 258 15.01 -1.55 -28.95
CA SER A 258 14.71 -0.15 -29.27
C SER A 258 13.61 0.48 -28.41
N PHE A 259 12.65 -0.33 -27.93
CA PHE A 259 11.60 0.15 -27.04
C PHE A 259 12.19 0.43 -25.65
N TYR A 260 12.99 -0.50 -25.11
CA TYR A 260 13.67 -0.29 -23.84
C TYR A 260 14.65 0.88 -23.88
N ASP A 261 15.40 1.07 -24.97
CA ASP A 261 16.28 2.23 -25.11
C ASP A 261 15.54 3.56 -24.99
N ASN A 262 14.30 3.63 -25.48
CA ASN A 262 13.46 4.80 -25.31
C ASN A 262 13.01 4.98 -23.85
N VAL A 263 12.57 3.89 -23.21
CA VAL A 263 12.15 3.86 -21.81
C VAL A 263 13.30 4.29 -20.89
N TRP A 264 14.50 3.71 -21.06
CA TRP A 264 15.69 4.03 -20.27
C TRP A 264 16.11 5.48 -20.40
N ARG A 265 16.06 6.03 -21.62
CA ARG A 265 16.37 7.45 -21.83
C ARG A 265 15.40 8.36 -21.09
N ARG A 266 14.10 8.04 -21.09
CA ARG A 266 13.07 8.80 -20.39
C ARG A 266 13.21 8.68 -18.88
N MET A 267 13.51 7.47 -18.37
CA MET A 267 13.84 7.23 -16.97
C MET A 267 15.05 8.06 -16.54
N VAL A 268 16.17 7.95 -17.27
CA VAL A 268 17.39 8.75 -17.03
C VAL A 268 17.07 10.24 -17.02
N ALA A 269 16.28 10.73 -17.97
CA ALA A 269 15.90 12.15 -17.99
C ALA A 269 15.06 12.56 -16.76
N ALA A 270 14.11 11.72 -16.34
CA ALA A 270 13.27 11.97 -15.17
C ALA A 270 14.08 11.95 -13.86
N THR A 271 15.21 11.24 -13.82
CA THR A 271 15.99 11.04 -12.60
C THR A 271 17.40 11.63 -12.65
N THR A 272 17.75 12.32 -13.73
CA THR A 272 19.00 13.09 -13.90
C THR A 272 19.31 14.02 -12.71
N PRO A 273 18.34 14.72 -12.09
CA PRO A 273 18.62 15.57 -10.93
C PRO A 273 19.28 14.84 -9.74
N LEU A 274 19.13 13.51 -9.63
CA LEU A 274 19.76 12.70 -8.58
C LEU A 274 21.16 12.18 -8.95
N GLY A 275 21.59 12.35 -10.21
CA GLY A 275 22.86 11.83 -10.73
C GLY A 275 23.89 12.93 -10.97
N LYS A 276 25.15 12.70 -10.54
CA LYS A 276 26.28 13.54 -10.95
C LYS A 276 26.79 13.02 -12.30
N GLN A 277 26.59 13.80 -13.37
CA GLN A 277 27.11 13.59 -14.74
C GLN A 277 26.50 12.45 -15.59
N ALA A 278 25.92 11.42 -14.99
CA ALA A 278 25.04 10.44 -15.66
C ALA A 278 23.75 10.31 -14.86
N GLY A 279 22.59 10.23 -15.51
CA GLY A 279 21.33 10.08 -14.78
C GLY A 279 21.31 8.81 -13.93
N TYR A 280 20.56 8.82 -12.84
CA TYR A 280 20.54 7.76 -11.84
C TYR A 280 19.10 7.31 -11.64
N GLY A 281 18.78 6.02 -11.70
CA GLY A 281 17.43 5.52 -11.43
C GLY A 281 17.45 4.00 -11.32
N TRP A 282 16.30 3.42 -11.02
CA TRP A 282 16.17 1.97 -10.91
C TRP A 282 15.20 1.40 -11.94
N VAL A 283 15.46 0.16 -12.31
CA VAL A 283 14.56 -0.69 -13.08
C VAL A 283 14.27 -1.93 -12.26
N ARG A 284 12.99 -2.23 -12.03
CA ARG A 284 12.56 -3.52 -11.46
C ARG A 284 12.15 -4.42 -12.62
N ILE A 285 12.77 -5.58 -12.76
CA ILE A 285 12.47 -6.54 -13.83
C ILE A 285 11.83 -7.77 -13.23
N VAL A 286 10.62 -8.09 -13.70
CA VAL A 286 9.95 -9.35 -13.40
C VAL A 286 10.45 -10.40 -14.37
N PHE A 287 11.17 -11.39 -13.86
CA PHE A 287 11.56 -12.54 -14.67
C PHE A 287 10.35 -13.48 -14.77
N GLU A 288 9.74 -13.54 -15.95
CA GLU A 288 8.53 -14.32 -16.21
C GLU A 288 8.81 -15.83 -16.22
N LEU A 289 7.77 -16.62 -15.96
CA LEU A 289 7.82 -18.07 -16.14
C LEU A 289 7.48 -18.41 -17.60
N GLU A 290 8.42 -18.99 -18.34
CA GLU A 290 8.11 -19.49 -19.69
C GLU A 290 7.68 -20.95 -19.68
N ASN A 291 8.32 -21.78 -18.84
CA ASN A 291 8.03 -23.22 -18.66
C ASN A 291 8.57 -23.70 -17.31
N GLY A 292 7.75 -23.60 -16.26
CA GLY A 292 8.13 -24.04 -14.91
C GLY A 292 9.27 -23.18 -14.33
N THR A 293 10.51 -23.67 -14.32
CA THR A 293 11.66 -22.97 -13.71
C THR A 293 12.50 -22.17 -14.70
N THR A 294 12.20 -22.24 -16.00
CA THR A 294 13.06 -21.70 -17.07
C THR A 294 12.88 -20.18 -17.22
N VAL A 295 13.96 -19.49 -17.60
CA VAL A 295 13.99 -18.07 -17.97
C VAL A 295 14.63 -17.99 -19.34
N ASP A 296 14.02 -17.30 -20.30
CA ASP A 296 14.73 -16.89 -21.52
C ASP A 296 15.58 -15.65 -21.22
N PHE A 297 16.85 -15.87 -20.93
CA PHE A 297 17.79 -14.81 -20.65
C PHE A 297 17.99 -13.86 -21.82
N SER A 298 17.82 -14.31 -23.07
CA SER A 298 18.10 -13.49 -24.25
C SER A 298 17.18 -12.26 -24.32
N ASN A 299 15.95 -12.39 -23.83
CA ASN A 299 14.97 -11.32 -23.73
C ASN A 299 15.35 -10.23 -22.72
N TYR A 300 16.08 -10.58 -21.66
CA TYR A 300 16.41 -9.67 -20.56
C TYR A 300 17.84 -9.12 -20.65
N ASP A 301 18.78 -9.88 -21.22
CA ASP A 301 20.20 -9.49 -21.31
C ASP A 301 20.38 -8.11 -21.95
N THR A 302 19.70 -7.88 -23.08
CA THR A 302 19.79 -6.60 -23.79
C THR A 302 19.20 -5.46 -22.97
N ALA A 303 18.05 -5.68 -22.32
CA ALA A 303 17.39 -4.68 -21.49
C ALA A 303 18.27 -4.28 -20.29
N ILE A 304 18.88 -5.26 -19.62
CA ILE A 304 19.77 -5.06 -18.47
C ILE A 304 21.03 -4.31 -18.88
N ARG A 305 21.73 -4.73 -19.95
CA ARG A 305 22.92 -4.02 -20.44
C ARG A 305 22.61 -2.57 -20.79
N ASN A 306 21.49 -2.33 -21.46
CA ASN A 306 21.11 -0.99 -21.87
C ASN A 306 20.73 -0.12 -20.66
N ALA A 307 20.10 -0.69 -19.63
CA ALA A 307 19.83 0.01 -18.38
C ALA A 307 21.13 0.42 -17.67
N HIS A 308 22.08 -0.49 -17.48
CA HIS A 308 23.38 -0.18 -16.87
C HIS A 308 24.19 0.83 -17.70
N LYS A 309 24.21 0.68 -19.02
CA LYS A 309 24.88 1.63 -19.93
C LYS A 309 24.27 3.04 -19.84
N ALA A 310 22.97 3.13 -19.54
CA ALA A 310 22.28 4.39 -19.31
C ALA A 310 22.50 4.98 -17.90
N GLY A 311 23.21 4.27 -17.02
CA GLY A 311 23.47 4.69 -15.63
C GLY A 311 22.37 4.28 -14.63
N LEU A 312 21.43 3.44 -15.06
CA LEU A 312 20.38 2.90 -14.20
C LEU A 312 20.90 1.66 -13.44
N ARG A 313 20.29 1.39 -12.28
CA ARG A 313 20.45 0.16 -11.50
C ARG A 313 19.32 -0.79 -11.78
N VAL A 314 19.54 -2.09 -11.59
CA VAL A 314 18.53 -3.13 -11.85
C VAL A 314 18.24 -3.95 -10.59
N MET A 315 16.97 -4.01 -10.21
CA MET A 315 16.44 -5.00 -9.27
C MET A 315 15.77 -6.13 -10.05
N GLY A 316 16.23 -7.36 -9.82
CA GLY A 316 15.65 -8.55 -10.43
C GLY A 316 14.68 -9.24 -9.47
N GLU A 317 13.44 -9.45 -9.91
CA GLU A 317 12.44 -10.22 -9.17
C GLU A 317 12.49 -11.69 -9.58
N ILE A 318 12.77 -12.58 -8.62
CA ILE A 318 12.96 -14.00 -8.89
C ILE A 318 11.70 -14.64 -9.49
N ALA A 319 10.53 -14.30 -8.95
CA ALA A 319 9.23 -14.71 -9.46
C ALA A 319 8.15 -13.84 -8.83
N ASP A 320 7.20 -13.41 -9.67
CA ASP A 320 5.94 -12.77 -9.25
C ASP A 320 5.16 -13.63 -8.25
N SER A 321 4.28 -13.01 -7.47
CA SER A 321 3.49 -13.68 -6.42
C SER A 321 2.62 -14.81 -7.00
N SER A 322 2.09 -14.65 -8.22
CA SER A 322 1.36 -15.70 -8.95
C SER A 322 2.26 -16.89 -9.33
N ALA A 323 3.43 -16.61 -9.91
CA ALA A 323 4.44 -17.60 -10.27
C ALA A 323 5.00 -18.33 -9.03
N ALA A 324 5.24 -17.60 -7.95
CA ALA A 324 5.75 -18.15 -6.69
C ALA A 324 4.77 -19.15 -6.06
N ALA A 325 3.46 -18.95 -6.23
CA ALA A 325 2.42 -19.86 -5.77
C ALA A 325 2.46 -21.22 -6.50
N GLU A 326 2.89 -21.25 -7.76
CA GLU A 326 2.94 -22.46 -8.58
C GLU A 326 4.18 -23.33 -8.33
N LEU A 327 5.28 -22.71 -7.92
CA LEU A 327 6.56 -23.38 -7.73
C LEU A 327 6.63 -24.12 -6.37
N THR A 328 7.26 -25.29 -6.34
CA THR A 328 7.74 -25.89 -5.09
C THR A 328 9.01 -25.19 -4.62
N THR A 329 9.39 -25.35 -3.34
CA THR A 329 10.64 -24.75 -2.82
C THR A 329 11.89 -25.18 -3.59
N PRO A 330 12.11 -26.47 -3.94
CA PRO A 330 13.25 -26.86 -4.77
C PRO A 330 13.26 -26.19 -6.15
N GLN A 331 12.10 -26.01 -6.77
CA GLN A 331 11.97 -25.32 -8.06
C GLN A 331 12.31 -23.84 -7.94
N TYR A 332 11.78 -23.15 -6.92
CA TYR A 332 12.08 -21.74 -6.63
C TYR A 332 13.58 -21.51 -6.39
N VAL A 333 14.22 -22.39 -5.60
CA VAL A 333 15.67 -22.33 -5.34
C VAL A 333 16.48 -22.63 -6.60
N THR A 334 16.05 -23.58 -7.42
CA THR A 334 16.72 -23.90 -8.70
C THR A 334 16.67 -22.70 -9.64
N ARG A 335 15.49 -22.08 -9.78
CA ARG A 335 15.31 -20.84 -10.53
C ARG A 335 16.23 -19.73 -10.01
N THR A 336 16.24 -19.51 -8.70
CA THR A 336 17.11 -18.51 -8.05
C THR A 336 18.58 -18.74 -8.41
N ARG A 337 19.06 -19.99 -8.33
CA ARG A 337 20.47 -20.32 -8.66
C ARG A 337 20.78 -20.12 -10.14
N ASN A 338 19.84 -20.42 -11.04
CA ASN A 338 20.03 -20.19 -12.47
C ASN A 338 20.14 -18.69 -12.76
N LEU A 339 19.27 -17.87 -12.15
CA LEU A 339 19.34 -16.41 -12.22
C LEU A 339 20.67 -15.88 -11.67
N LEU A 340 21.10 -16.33 -10.49
CA LEU A 340 22.39 -15.91 -9.89
C LEU A 340 23.59 -16.37 -10.70
N LYS A 341 23.55 -17.55 -11.32
CA LYS A 341 24.62 -18.01 -12.21
C LYS A 341 24.78 -17.10 -13.43
N HIS A 342 23.67 -16.58 -13.97
CA HIS A 342 23.66 -15.79 -15.20
C HIS A 342 23.80 -14.28 -14.95
N TYR A 343 23.23 -13.76 -13.86
CA TYR A 343 23.14 -12.33 -13.52
C TYR A 343 23.76 -11.95 -12.16
N GLY A 344 24.30 -12.91 -11.41
CA GLY A 344 24.88 -12.68 -10.09
C GLY A 344 26.31 -12.16 -10.14
N ARG A 345 27.05 -12.37 -9.04
CA ARG A 345 28.42 -11.83 -8.86
C ARG A 345 29.38 -12.26 -9.97
N SER A 346 29.29 -13.52 -10.38
CA SER A 346 30.20 -14.13 -11.37
C SER A 346 29.79 -13.85 -12.82
N ALA A 347 28.66 -13.17 -13.03
CA ALA A 347 28.18 -12.79 -14.35
C ALA A 347 29.09 -11.75 -15.02
N ASP A 348 28.84 -11.52 -16.31
CA ASP A 348 29.32 -10.33 -17.01
C ASP A 348 28.99 -9.08 -16.18
N PRO A 349 29.96 -8.19 -15.90
CA PRO A 349 29.72 -6.96 -15.14
C PRO A 349 28.56 -6.11 -15.66
N GLU A 350 28.31 -6.09 -16.97
CA GLU A 350 27.20 -5.35 -17.57
C GLU A 350 25.83 -6.02 -17.39
N LEU A 351 25.81 -7.27 -16.95
CA LEU A 351 24.60 -8.06 -16.66
C LEU A 351 24.35 -8.24 -15.16
N ARG A 352 25.24 -7.76 -14.31
CA ARG A 352 25.13 -7.97 -12.87
C ARG A 352 23.94 -7.22 -12.29
N ILE A 353 23.03 -7.93 -11.66
CA ILE A 353 21.87 -7.37 -10.96
C ILE A 353 22.30 -6.70 -9.64
N ASP A 354 21.79 -5.50 -9.38
CA ASP A 354 22.16 -4.67 -8.24
C ASP A 354 21.40 -5.02 -6.95
N ALA A 355 20.22 -5.63 -7.06
CA ALA A 355 19.39 -6.10 -5.95
C ALA A 355 18.47 -7.24 -6.40
N TRP A 356 18.18 -8.18 -5.51
CA TRP A 356 17.29 -9.30 -5.80
C TRP A 356 16.06 -9.26 -4.92
N GLU A 357 14.88 -9.25 -5.53
CA GLU A 357 13.62 -9.46 -4.84
C GLU A 357 13.32 -10.95 -4.75
N VAL A 358 13.32 -11.43 -3.51
CA VAL A 358 13.34 -12.86 -3.15
C VAL A 358 11.98 -13.41 -2.79
N GLY A 359 10.99 -12.54 -2.67
CA GLY A 359 9.60 -12.88 -2.44
C GLY A 359 8.76 -11.64 -2.64
N ASN A 360 7.79 -11.75 -3.55
CA ASN A 360 6.85 -10.70 -3.85
C ASN A 360 5.51 -10.95 -3.14
N GLU A 361 4.94 -9.88 -2.59
CA GLU A 361 3.64 -9.86 -1.90
C GLU A 361 3.43 -11.06 -0.95
N VAL A 362 4.46 -11.37 -0.16
CA VAL A 362 4.58 -12.66 0.56
C VAL A 362 3.54 -12.88 1.65
N ASN A 363 2.79 -11.83 2.01
CA ASN A 363 1.69 -11.86 2.94
C ASN A 363 0.33 -12.07 2.29
N GLY A 364 0.21 -12.10 0.95
CA GLY A 364 -1.05 -12.41 0.29
C GLY A 364 -1.45 -13.87 0.46
N CYS A 365 -2.75 -14.14 0.71
CA CYS A 365 -3.19 -15.53 0.85
C CYS A 365 -3.04 -16.31 -0.46
N TRP A 366 -3.07 -15.65 -1.62
CA TRP A 366 -2.92 -16.30 -2.93
C TRP A 366 -1.54 -16.98 -3.13
N VAL A 367 -0.52 -16.59 -2.37
CA VAL A 367 0.84 -17.16 -2.49
C VAL A 367 0.99 -18.46 -1.69
N ASP A 368 0.34 -18.53 -0.52
CA ASP A 368 0.40 -19.66 0.42
C ASP A 368 -0.88 -20.53 0.42
N ASN A 369 -1.92 -20.10 -0.29
CA ASN A 369 -3.15 -20.83 -0.53
C ASN A 369 -3.57 -20.60 -1.98
N LYS A 370 -3.74 -21.66 -2.78
CA LYS A 370 -4.35 -21.49 -4.11
C LYS A 370 -5.74 -20.89 -3.94
N ASN A 371 -5.97 -19.71 -4.51
CA ASN A 371 -7.20 -18.92 -4.38
C ASN A 371 -7.67 -18.74 -2.92
N CYS A 372 -6.73 -18.70 -1.96
CA CYS A 372 -7.06 -18.51 -0.54
C CYS A 372 -7.90 -19.65 0.08
N GLY A 373 -7.96 -20.81 -0.59
CA GLY A 373 -8.76 -21.96 -0.16
C GLY A 373 -7.96 -23.20 0.25
N GLU A 374 -6.89 -23.54 -0.47
CA GLU A 374 -6.11 -24.77 -0.21
C GLU A 374 -4.67 -24.50 0.22
N PRO A 375 -4.26 -24.91 1.43
CA PRO A 375 -2.94 -24.58 1.96
C PRO A 375 -1.83 -25.31 1.21
N VAL A 376 -0.79 -24.57 0.85
CA VAL A 376 0.43 -25.19 0.33
C VAL A 376 1.10 -26.03 1.43
N ARG A 377 1.87 -27.04 1.03
CA ARG A 377 2.64 -27.86 1.99
C ARG A 377 3.53 -26.94 2.84
N PRO A 378 3.72 -27.20 4.15
CA PRO A 378 4.52 -26.32 5.01
C PRO A 378 5.91 -25.99 4.46
N ARG A 379 6.56 -26.97 3.80
CA ARG A 379 7.87 -26.80 3.15
C ARG A 379 7.87 -25.92 1.88
N ASP A 380 6.70 -25.71 1.29
CA ASP A 380 6.48 -24.94 0.06
C ASP A 380 5.83 -23.57 0.35
N ARG A 381 5.70 -23.19 1.63
CA ARG A 381 5.24 -21.85 2.01
C ARG A 381 6.24 -20.78 1.56
N ILE A 382 5.72 -19.61 1.20
CA ILE A 382 6.47 -18.51 0.60
C ILE A 382 7.62 -18.03 1.48
N HIS A 383 7.46 -17.99 2.79
CA HIS A 383 8.56 -17.61 3.69
C HIS A 383 9.75 -18.58 3.63
N VAL A 384 9.52 -19.87 3.34
CA VAL A 384 10.57 -20.87 3.13
C VAL A 384 11.28 -20.64 1.80
N LYS A 385 10.52 -20.39 0.73
CA LYS A 385 11.04 -20.06 -0.61
C LYS A 385 11.89 -18.79 -0.57
N ALA A 386 11.34 -17.72 0.00
CA ALA A 386 12.01 -16.43 0.12
C ALA A 386 13.24 -16.51 1.03
N GLY A 387 13.18 -17.27 2.13
CA GLY A 387 14.33 -17.51 3.00
C GLY A 387 15.47 -18.23 2.28
N ALA A 388 15.15 -19.28 1.54
CA ALA A 388 16.15 -20.02 0.77
C ALA A 388 16.74 -19.18 -0.39
N ALA A 389 15.93 -18.35 -1.03
CA ALA A 389 16.36 -17.45 -2.09
C ALA A 389 17.25 -16.31 -1.55
N ALA A 390 16.85 -15.65 -0.46
CA ALA A 390 17.67 -14.64 0.24
C ALA A 390 19.03 -15.22 0.63
N ARG A 391 19.04 -16.43 1.18
CA ARG A 391 20.28 -17.11 1.54
C ARG A 391 21.17 -17.36 0.33
N ALA A 392 20.60 -17.78 -0.79
CA ALA A 392 21.34 -18.00 -2.03
C ALA A 392 21.95 -16.69 -2.56
N VAL A 393 21.19 -15.58 -2.54
CA VAL A 393 21.70 -14.23 -2.90
C VAL A 393 22.89 -13.85 -2.02
N LYS A 394 22.79 -14.08 -0.69
CA LYS A 394 23.88 -13.76 0.24
C LYS A 394 25.11 -14.66 0.10
N GLN A 395 24.92 -15.90 -0.32
CA GLN A 395 26.02 -16.82 -0.63
C GLN A 395 26.75 -16.44 -1.91
N ASP A 396 26.03 -15.96 -2.92
CA ASP A 396 26.63 -15.45 -4.16
C ASP A 396 27.37 -14.11 -3.91
N SER A 397 26.72 -13.19 -3.19
CA SER A 397 27.29 -11.88 -2.88
C SER A 397 26.72 -11.32 -1.57
N PRO A 398 27.50 -11.29 -0.47
CA PRO A 398 27.04 -10.78 0.82
C PRO A 398 26.56 -9.32 0.78
N THR A 399 27.09 -8.53 -0.15
CA THR A 399 26.79 -7.10 -0.31
C THR A 399 25.62 -6.80 -1.23
N THR A 400 25.12 -7.78 -1.99
CA THR A 400 23.97 -7.57 -2.88
C THR A 400 22.69 -7.57 -2.03
N PRO A 401 21.87 -6.53 -2.07
CA PRO A 401 20.61 -6.48 -1.33
C PRO A 401 19.67 -7.62 -1.73
N ALA A 402 19.12 -8.31 -0.72
CA ALA A 402 17.95 -9.15 -0.83
C ALA A 402 16.72 -8.39 -0.33
N VAL A 403 15.66 -8.41 -1.12
CA VAL A 403 14.49 -7.55 -0.99
C VAL A 403 13.24 -8.43 -0.83
N LEU A 404 12.39 -8.10 0.14
CA LEU A 404 11.12 -8.79 0.39
C LEU A 404 9.98 -7.78 0.25
N THR A 405 8.94 -8.10 -0.52
CA THR A 405 7.79 -7.20 -0.71
C THR A 405 6.55 -7.75 -0.01
N LEU A 406 5.83 -6.87 0.68
CA LEU A 406 4.55 -7.12 1.34
C LEU A 406 3.44 -6.40 0.58
N PHE A 407 2.28 -7.03 0.42
CA PHE A 407 1.07 -6.39 -0.07
C PHE A 407 0.44 -5.50 1.01
N TRP A 408 0.04 -4.29 0.62
CA TRP A 408 -0.67 -3.35 1.47
C TRP A 408 -2.17 -3.61 1.47
N GLU A 409 -2.69 -4.06 2.62
CA GLU A 409 -4.06 -3.84 3.05
C GLU A 409 -4.17 -4.22 4.52
N PHE A 410 -4.86 -3.44 5.36
CA PHE A 410 -5.06 -3.85 6.75
C PHE A 410 -6.03 -5.04 6.89
N GLY A 411 -7.06 -5.08 6.02
CA GLY A 411 -8.17 -6.03 6.07
C GLY A 411 -8.08 -7.18 5.06
N ALA A 412 -7.14 -7.17 4.10
CA ALA A 412 -7.06 -8.21 3.07
C ALA A 412 -6.96 -9.58 3.73
N GLU A 413 -7.96 -10.41 3.43
CA GLU A 413 -7.89 -11.87 3.59
C GLU A 413 -7.75 -12.35 5.05
N GLY A 414 -7.79 -11.41 5.99
CA GLY A 414 -7.76 -11.62 7.42
C GLY A 414 -6.41 -11.32 8.08
N PRO A 415 -6.38 -11.25 9.43
CA PRO A 415 -5.19 -10.78 10.16
C PRO A 415 -3.91 -11.56 9.94
N ALA A 416 -3.95 -12.83 9.50
CA ALA A 416 -2.73 -13.60 9.21
C ALA A 416 -1.95 -13.07 7.98
N TYR A 417 -2.64 -12.32 7.10
CA TYR A 417 -2.14 -11.81 5.83
C TYR A 417 -1.93 -10.29 5.86
N SER A 418 -2.36 -9.61 6.93
CA SER A 418 -2.05 -8.19 7.15
C SER A 418 -0.53 -7.99 7.29
N PRO A 419 0.06 -6.95 6.67
CA PRO A 419 1.52 -6.80 6.60
C PRO A 419 2.17 -6.76 7.99
N PHE A 420 1.55 -6.05 8.95
CA PHE A 420 2.09 -5.91 10.31
C PHE A 420 2.04 -7.21 11.13
N ASN A 421 1.01 -8.03 10.94
CA ASN A 421 0.91 -9.35 11.55
C ASN A 421 1.88 -10.34 10.92
N TRP A 422 2.06 -10.28 9.59
CA TRP A 422 2.92 -11.20 8.87
C TRP A 422 4.39 -11.05 9.32
N ILE A 423 4.87 -9.81 9.47
CA ILE A 423 6.21 -9.51 9.98
C ILE A 423 6.28 -9.43 11.52
N ALA A 424 5.22 -9.80 12.24
CA ALA A 424 5.23 -9.72 13.70
C ALA A 424 6.18 -10.73 14.34
N PRO A 425 6.87 -10.36 15.43
CA PRO A 425 7.53 -11.33 16.28
C PRO A 425 6.55 -12.44 16.69
N GLY A 426 6.88 -13.69 16.39
CA GLY A 426 6.02 -14.83 16.71
C GLY A 426 4.97 -15.17 15.65
N SER A 427 4.93 -14.49 14.50
CA SER A 427 4.05 -14.85 13.37
C SER A 427 4.33 -16.23 12.79
N GLY A 428 5.53 -16.76 13.01
CA GLY A 428 6.03 -17.99 12.40
C GLY A 428 6.56 -17.77 10.97
N ASN A 429 6.24 -16.66 10.31
CA ASN A 429 6.67 -16.37 8.93
C ASN A 429 8.11 -15.85 8.87
N LEU A 430 8.67 -15.36 9.98
CA LEU A 430 10.07 -14.91 10.02
C LEU A 430 11.07 -16.05 10.26
N GLN A 431 10.61 -17.29 10.43
CA GLN A 431 11.46 -18.45 10.70
C GLN A 431 11.22 -19.52 9.64
N TRP A 432 12.29 -20.15 9.15
CA TRP A 432 12.19 -21.25 8.21
C TRP A 432 13.24 -22.32 8.51
N THR A 433 13.03 -23.53 8.01
CA THR A 433 14.00 -24.63 8.15
C THR A 433 14.63 -24.90 6.80
N ASP A 434 15.96 -24.88 6.74
CA ASP A 434 16.67 -25.19 5.50
C ASP A 434 16.68 -26.69 5.17
N ARG A 435 17.27 -27.03 4.01
CA ARG A 435 17.35 -28.42 3.53
C ARG A 435 18.11 -29.36 4.48
N ASP A 436 18.97 -28.80 5.33
CA ASP A 436 19.83 -29.54 6.26
C ASP A 436 19.17 -29.63 7.66
N GLY A 437 17.92 -29.15 7.81
CA GLY A 437 17.17 -29.18 9.05
C GLY A 437 17.47 -28.02 10.00
N VAL A 438 18.22 -27.00 9.56
CA VAL A 438 18.63 -25.87 10.40
C VAL A 438 17.55 -24.80 10.38
N LYS A 439 17.07 -24.40 11.56
CA LYS A 439 16.19 -23.24 11.73
C LYS A 439 16.94 -21.94 11.46
N ARG A 440 16.34 -21.05 10.68
CA ARG A 440 16.92 -19.79 10.24
C ARG A 440 15.92 -18.65 10.36
N ASP A 441 16.44 -17.44 10.56
CA ASP A 441 15.67 -16.20 10.54
C ASP A 441 15.68 -15.63 9.11
N LEU A 442 14.51 -15.44 8.52
CA LEU A 442 14.36 -14.85 7.18
C LEU A 442 15.02 -13.47 7.11
N MET A 443 14.85 -12.66 8.16
CA MET A 443 15.31 -11.28 8.17
C MET A 443 16.83 -11.16 8.33
N ALA A 444 17.53 -12.23 8.71
CA ALA A 444 18.99 -12.23 8.73
C ALA A 444 19.59 -12.03 7.33
N ASP A 445 18.96 -12.61 6.31
CA ASP A 445 19.44 -12.52 4.92
C ASP A 445 18.75 -11.37 4.13
N VAL A 446 17.57 -10.89 4.52
CA VAL A 446 16.86 -9.75 3.90
C VAL A 446 17.44 -8.39 4.34
N ASP A 447 17.63 -7.44 3.42
CA ASP A 447 18.15 -6.08 3.70
C ASP A 447 17.12 -4.97 3.46
N VAL A 448 16.06 -5.26 2.70
CA VAL A 448 15.03 -4.28 2.37
C VAL A 448 13.65 -4.95 2.44
N VAL A 449 12.70 -4.30 3.10
CA VAL A 449 11.28 -4.67 3.10
C VAL A 449 10.49 -3.62 2.34
N LEU A 450 9.79 -4.01 1.30
CA LEU A 450 8.98 -3.11 0.48
C LEU A 450 7.49 -3.33 0.74
N LEU A 451 6.71 -2.29 0.45
CA LEU A 451 5.25 -2.34 0.45
C LEU A 451 4.73 -2.17 -0.98
N SER A 452 3.98 -3.14 -1.48
CA SER A 452 3.21 -3.09 -2.72
C SER A 452 1.88 -2.38 -2.43
N VAL A 453 1.57 -1.34 -3.20
CA VAL A 453 0.43 -0.45 -2.98
C VAL A 453 -0.32 -0.23 -4.30
N PHE A 454 -1.53 -0.79 -4.35
CA PHE A 454 -2.51 -0.54 -5.41
C PHE A 454 -3.59 0.40 -4.88
N THR A 455 -3.48 1.68 -5.25
CA THR A 455 -4.22 2.77 -4.60
C THR A 455 -5.72 2.79 -4.91
N ASP A 456 -6.12 2.20 -6.03
CA ASP A 456 -7.53 2.00 -6.37
C ASP A 456 -8.16 0.80 -5.63
N ASN A 457 -7.34 -0.13 -5.12
CA ASN A 457 -7.79 -1.20 -4.25
C ASN A 457 -7.81 -0.78 -2.77
N ALA A 458 -6.66 -0.33 -2.26
CA ALA A 458 -6.45 -0.03 -0.85
C ALA A 458 -5.67 1.29 -0.68
N PRO A 459 -6.34 2.45 -0.71
CA PRO A 459 -5.65 3.74 -0.68
C PRO A 459 -5.07 4.05 0.71
N LEU A 460 -3.74 4.14 0.83
CA LEU A 460 -3.11 4.67 2.06
C LEU A 460 -3.56 6.10 2.40
N GLY A 461 -3.43 7.05 1.46
CA GLY A 461 -3.79 8.46 1.63
C GLY A 461 -3.19 9.09 2.88
N ILE A 462 -4.02 9.71 3.72
CA ILE A 462 -3.64 10.32 5.00
C ILE A 462 -2.81 9.39 5.90
N SER A 463 -3.07 8.07 5.87
CA SER A 463 -2.37 7.11 6.72
C SER A 463 -0.97 6.73 6.24
N THR A 464 -0.52 7.21 5.07
CA THR A 464 0.76 6.80 4.47
C THR A 464 1.95 6.96 5.41
N ASP A 465 2.15 8.14 6.02
CA ASP A 465 3.28 8.38 6.94
C ASP A 465 3.20 7.49 8.19
N ARG A 466 2.01 7.30 8.75
CA ARG A 466 1.80 6.44 9.92
C ARG A 466 2.13 4.98 9.62
N VAL A 467 1.71 4.49 8.45
CA VAL A 467 1.99 3.11 8.01
C VAL A 467 3.48 2.92 7.77
N MET A 468 4.09 3.81 6.97
CA MET A 468 5.51 3.71 6.63
C MET A 468 6.41 3.86 7.87
N SER A 469 6.11 4.79 8.77
CA SER A 469 6.86 4.96 10.03
C SER A 469 6.68 3.80 11.01
N THR A 470 5.51 3.16 11.04
CA THR A 470 5.29 1.96 11.86
C THR A 470 6.04 0.77 11.27
N LEU A 471 6.04 0.62 9.94
CA LEU A 471 6.81 -0.42 9.25
C LEU A 471 8.31 -0.22 9.50
N ASP A 472 8.81 1.02 9.38
CA ASP A 472 10.20 1.39 9.66
C ASP A 472 10.60 1.05 11.10
N ARG A 473 9.75 1.36 12.09
CA ARG A 473 9.97 1.03 13.50
C ARG A 473 10.06 -0.48 13.71
N ARG A 474 9.11 -1.24 13.15
CA ARG A 474 9.06 -2.71 13.27
C ARG A 474 10.31 -3.35 12.66
N VAL A 475 10.72 -2.90 11.47
CA VAL A 475 11.96 -3.34 10.82
C VAL A 475 13.20 -2.92 11.59
N SER A 476 13.21 -1.74 12.21
CA SER A 476 14.31 -1.25 13.06
C SER A 476 14.49 -2.08 14.34
N GLU A 477 13.40 -2.55 14.95
CA GLU A 477 13.45 -3.47 16.09
C GLU A 477 14.10 -4.81 15.70
N LEU A 478 13.71 -5.36 14.54
CA LEU A 478 14.33 -6.56 13.97
C LEU A 478 15.81 -6.32 13.64
N SER A 479 16.13 -5.15 13.09
CA SER A 479 17.49 -4.73 12.74
C SER A 479 18.43 -4.75 13.96
N LYS A 480 17.95 -4.23 15.10
CA LYS A 480 18.70 -4.24 16.37
C LYS A 480 19.01 -5.66 16.84
N LYS A 481 18.03 -6.56 16.77
CA LYS A 481 18.21 -7.99 17.14
C LYS A 481 19.24 -8.68 16.24
N LEU A 482 19.29 -8.32 14.96
CA LEU A 482 20.15 -8.94 13.95
C LEU A 482 21.52 -8.28 13.82
N ASN A 483 21.77 -7.15 14.52
CA ASN A 483 22.94 -6.30 14.33
C ASN A 483 23.17 -5.94 12.85
N LYS A 484 22.08 -5.63 12.14
CA LYS A 484 22.06 -5.37 10.70
C LYS A 484 20.97 -4.36 10.39
N GLN A 485 21.30 -3.31 9.64
CA GLN A 485 20.28 -2.37 9.18
C GLN A 485 19.44 -2.99 8.07
N VAL A 486 18.13 -3.10 8.29
CA VAL A 486 17.14 -3.40 7.27
C VAL A 486 16.40 -2.09 6.96
N ARG A 487 16.16 -1.82 5.67
CA ARG A 487 15.51 -0.59 5.19
C ARG A 487 14.10 -0.86 4.70
N VAL A 488 13.28 0.17 4.58
CA VAL A 488 11.90 0.06 4.08
C VAL A 488 11.64 0.90 2.81
N GLY A 489 10.62 0.59 2.04
CA GLY A 489 10.26 1.37 0.85
C GLY A 489 8.94 0.95 0.22
N ILE A 490 8.62 1.51 -0.94
CA ILE A 490 7.47 1.09 -1.76
C ILE A 490 8.01 0.20 -2.89
N GLY A 491 7.50 -1.01 -3.03
CA GLY A 491 7.99 -2.01 -4.00
C GLY A 491 7.19 -2.05 -5.27
N GLU A 492 5.90 -1.77 -5.14
CA GLU A 492 5.00 -1.61 -6.26
C GLU A 492 4.08 -0.44 -5.96
N LEU A 493 3.95 0.44 -6.93
CA LEU A 493 3.03 1.55 -6.89
C LEU A 493 2.19 1.50 -8.16
N GLY A 494 0.89 1.23 -7.99
CA GLY A 494 0.00 0.93 -9.09
C GLY A 494 -1.38 1.53 -8.94
N TYR A 495 -2.05 1.59 -10.10
CA TYR A 495 -3.46 1.89 -10.24
C TYR A 495 -4.03 0.85 -11.21
N TRP A 496 -4.79 -0.12 -10.69
CA TRP A 496 -5.28 -1.28 -11.45
C TRP A 496 -6.26 -0.92 -12.57
N CYS A 497 -7.00 0.20 -12.46
CA CYS A 497 -7.92 0.66 -13.49
C CYS A 497 -7.20 1.08 -14.80
N GLY A 498 -7.08 0.17 -15.77
CA GLY A 498 -6.33 0.38 -17.01
C GLY A 498 -6.93 1.40 -18.02
N ARG A 499 -6.05 1.96 -18.87
CA ARG A 499 -6.34 2.95 -19.93
C ARG A 499 -7.03 2.36 -21.19
N ASP A 500 -7.03 1.05 -21.35
CA ASP A 500 -7.28 0.40 -22.65
C ASP A 500 -8.69 -0.17 -22.85
N GLY A 501 -9.64 0.09 -21.94
CA GLY A 501 -11.04 -0.34 -22.09
C GLY A 501 -11.27 -1.85 -22.16
N ARG A 502 -10.20 -2.68 -22.18
CA ARG A 502 -10.26 -4.15 -22.14
C ARG A 502 -10.46 -4.68 -20.72
N GLN A 503 -10.07 -3.90 -19.72
CA GLN A 503 -10.68 -3.97 -18.41
C GLN A 503 -11.76 -2.89 -18.41
N LYS A 504 -12.99 -3.30 -18.75
CA LYS A 504 -14.16 -2.47 -18.43
C LYS A 504 -14.01 -2.04 -16.97
N ALA A 505 -14.21 -0.76 -16.67
CA ALA A 505 -14.30 -0.22 -15.32
C ALA A 505 -15.22 -1.12 -14.47
N SER A 506 -14.66 -2.09 -13.77
CA SER A 506 -15.47 -3.15 -13.18
C SER A 506 -14.82 -3.84 -11.99
N VAL A 507 -13.84 -3.22 -11.33
CA VAL A 507 -13.23 -3.87 -10.16
C VAL A 507 -12.99 -2.92 -8.98
N TYR A 508 -13.11 -1.59 -9.14
CA TYR A 508 -12.89 -0.66 -8.02
C TYR A 508 -13.91 0.51 -8.08
N GLU A 509 -15.10 0.27 -7.51
CA GLU A 509 -16.28 1.17 -7.50
C GLU A 509 -16.03 2.54 -6.86
N TRP A 510 -14.92 2.71 -6.12
CA TRP A 510 -14.50 4.00 -5.56
C TRP A 510 -14.42 5.13 -6.61
N CYS A 511 -14.26 4.76 -7.90
CA CYS A 511 -14.16 5.68 -9.03
C CYS A 511 -15.49 6.02 -9.73
N GLU A 512 -16.47 5.09 -9.73
CA GLU A 512 -17.70 5.24 -10.53
C GLU A 512 -18.96 5.55 -9.69
N ASP A 513 -19.03 5.08 -8.43
CA ASP A 513 -20.25 5.13 -7.61
C ASP A 513 -20.38 6.38 -6.72
N MET A 514 -19.31 7.17 -6.61
CA MET A 514 -19.22 8.40 -5.81
C MET A 514 -20.31 9.44 -6.15
N ASN A 515 -20.69 9.60 -7.42
CA ASN A 515 -21.70 10.61 -7.81
C ASN A 515 -23.08 10.41 -7.19
N ARG A 516 -23.40 9.18 -6.77
CA ARG A 516 -24.73 8.83 -6.26
C ARG A 516 -24.84 9.01 -4.74
N VAL A 517 -23.73 8.88 -4.01
CA VAL A 517 -23.72 8.88 -2.53
C VAL A 517 -22.87 10.02 -1.94
N TRP A 518 -21.80 10.47 -2.61
CA TRP A 518 -20.84 11.45 -2.10
C TRP A 518 -20.59 12.60 -3.10
N PRO A 519 -21.25 13.74 -2.94
CA PRO A 519 -21.22 14.87 -3.88
C PRO A 519 -19.99 15.77 -3.81
N LEU A 520 -18.93 15.40 -3.07
CA LEU A 520 -17.64 16.10 -3.15
C LEU A 520 -16.76 15.61 -4.32
N GLY A 521 -17.27 14.74 -5.19
CA GLY A 521 -16.85 14.65 -6.59
C GLY A 521 -16.17 13.35 -6.98
N SER A 522 -16.77 12.66 -7.94
CA SER A 522 -16.12 12.40 -9.23
C SER A 522 -17.20 12.04 -10.24
N THR A 523 -17.50 12.94 -11.18
CA THR A 523 -18.09 12.56 -12.48
C THR A 523 -17.30 11.38 -13.02
N ARG A 524 -17.96 10.43 -13.72
CA ARG A 524 -17.30 9.31 -14.43
C ARG A 524 -15.91 9.75 -14.90
N MET A 525 -14.86 9.20 -14.28
CA MET A 525 -13.52 9.75 -14.50
C MET A 525 -13.17 9.64 -15.97
N ASP A 526 -12.99 10.79 -16.60
CA ASP A 526 -12.43 10.83 -17.94
C ASP A 526 -10.94 10.48 -17.87
N ASN A 527 -10.34 10.22 -19.03
CA ASN A 527 -8.94 9.84 -19.11
C ASN A 527 -8.00 10.93 -18.55
N ALA A 528 -8.41 12.20 -18.58
CA ALA A 528 -7.61 13.32 -18.06
C ALA A 528 -7.61 13.33 -16.52
N SER A 529 -8.75 13.09 -15.89
CA SER A 529 -8.89 12.98 -14.43
C SER A 529 -8.12 11.78 -13.89
N LEU A 530 -8.24 10.63 -14.56
CA LEU A 530 -7.48 9.42 -14.21
C LEU A 530 -5.97 9.63 -14.33
N GLU A 531 -5.52 10.40 -15.32
CA GLU A 531 -4.11 10.74 -15.48
C GLU A 531 -3.61 11.73 -14.42
N ALA A 532 -4.44 12.69 -14.02
CA ALA A 532 -4.14 13.59 -12.92
C ALA A 532 -4.01 12.83 -11.59
N ASP A 533 -4.92 11.90 -11.32
CA ASP A 533 -4.90 11.07 -10.09
C ASP A 533 -3.66 10.17 -10.04
N ARG A 534 -3.32 9.50 -11.15
CA ARG A 534 -2.08 8.73 -11.24
C ARG A 534 -0.84 9.59 -10.99
N SER A 535 -0.83 10.81 -11.53
CA SER A 535 0.30 11.74 -11.35
C SER A 535 0.41 12.24 -9.92
N TYR A 536 -0.73 12.57 -9.30
CA TYR A 536 -0.82 12.93 -7.89
C TYR A 536 -0.33 11.78 -7.00
N MET A 537 -0.77 10.56 -7.27
CA MET A 537 -0.37 9.37 -6.53
C MET A 537 1.14 9.12 -6.64
N VAL A 538 1.72 9.19 -7.85
CA VAL A 538 3.17 9.08 -8.05
C VAL A 538 3.92 10.13 -7.23
N ASP A 539 3.49 11.39 -7.28
CA ASP A 539 4.13 12.46 -6.51
C ASP A 539 4.02 12.21 -4.99
N GLN A 540 2.81 12.01 -4.47
CA GLN A 540 2.55 11.89 -3.04
C GLN A 540 3.24 10.67 -2.41
N TYR A 541 3.07 9.49 -3.00
CA TYR A 541 3.59 8.25 -2.41
C TYR A 541 5.12 8.20 -2.52
N THR A 542 5.69 8.73 -3.60
CA THR A 542 7.14 8.84 -3.72
C THR A 542 7.71 9.80 -2.68
N ARG A 543 7.07 10.95 -2.45
CA ARG A 543 7.48 11.90 -1.40
C ARG A 543 7.32 11.34 0.01
N ALA A 544 6.28 10.54 0.25
CA ALA A 544 6.11 9.84 1.53
C ALA A 544 7.22 8.79 1.74
N ALA A 545 7.59 8.04 0.70
CA ALA A 545 8.71 7.11 0.76
C ALA A 545 10.04 7.83 1.04
N LEU A 546 10.25 9.04 0.49
CA LEU A 546 11.42 9.89 0.80
C LEU A 546 11.47 10.30 2.28
N ALA A 547 10.30 10.54 2.90
CA ALA A 547 10.15 10.95 4.29
C ALA A 547 10.42 9.85 5.34
N THR A 548 10.57 8.59 4.92
CA THR A 548 10.72 7.46 5.85
C THR A 548 12.15 7.36 6.36
N ASP A 549 12.37 7.43 7.67
CA ASP A 549 13.68 7.64 8.31
C ASP A 549 14.76 6.63 7.89
N HIS A 550 14.53 5.31 8.05
CA HIS A 550 15.41 4.25 7.53
C HIS A 550 14.92 3.68 6.19
N GLY A 551 14.34 4.54 5.36
CA GLY A 551 13.86 4.17 4.03
C GLY A 551 14.96 4.05 2.97
N ILE A 552 14.68 3.28 1.93
CA ILE A 552 15.38 3.37 0.63
C ILE A 552 15.03 4.66 -0.12
N GLY A 553 14.06 5.43 0.39
CA GLY A 553 13.71 6.77 -0.09
C GLY A 553 12.89 6.78 -1.38
N GLY A 554 12.25 5.69 -1.78
CA GLY A 554 11.54 5.68 -3.06
C GLY A 554 10.68 4.44 -3.28
N GLY A 555 10.27 4.26 -4.54
CA GLY A 555 9.64 3.03 -4.99
C GLY A 555 9.59 2.86 -6.50
N PHE A 556 8.83 1.85 -6.91
CA PHE A 556 8.77 1.39 -8.30
C PHE A 556 7.34 1.46 -8.83
N TYR A 557 7.15 2.13 -9.97
CA TYR A 557 5.84 2.22 -10.60
C TYR A 557 5.55 0.96 -11.44
N TRP A 558 4.48 0.23 -11.11
CA TRP A 558 4.20 -1.09 -11.68
C TRP A 558 3.86 -1.04 -13.18
N TYR A 559 2.86 -0.25 -13.57
CA TYR A 559 2.39 -0.13 -14.97
C TYR A 559 3.19 0.87 -15.79
N ALA A 560 4.52 0.91 -15.62
CA ALA A 560 5.34 1.97 -16.20
C ALA A 560 5.29 1.95 -17.73
N LEU A 561 5.26 0.79 -18.38
CA LEU A 561 5.21 0.71 -19.84
C LEU A 561 3.85 1.18 -20.41
N GLN A 562 2.77 0.96 -19.67
CA GLN A 562 1.40 1.25 -20.10
C GLN A 562 1.00 2.71 -19.79
N GLU A 563 1.50 3.25 -18.67
CA GLU A 563 0.98 4.50 -18.10
C GLU A 563 2.04 5.60 -17.96
N MET A 564 3.31 5.25 -17.71
CA MET A 564 4.39 6.22 -17.61
C MET A 564 5.12 6.43 -18.94
N PHE A 565 5.31 5.35 -19.70
CA PHE A 565 6.04 5.30 -20.96
C PHE A 565 5.24 4.66 -22.11
N PRO A 566 3.95 5.02 -22.33
CA PRO A 566 3.18 4.43 -23.40
C PRO A 566 3.77 4.74 -24.77
N ARG A 567 3.62 3.79 -25.70
CA ARG A 567 4.19 3.87 -27.06
C ARG A 567 3.65 5.03 -27.91
N LYS A 568 2.43 5.48 -27.66
CA LYS A 568 1.68 6.37 -28.58
C LYS A 568 1.19 7.67 -27.95
N THR A 569 1.26 7.82 -26.63
CA THR A 569 0.71 8.96 -25.92
C THR A 569 1.75 9.56 -25.00
N LYS A 570 1.67 10.88 -24.78
CA LYS A 570 2.44 11.54 -23.73
C LYS A 570 1.70 11.39 -22.41
N THR A 571 2.43 11.34 -21.30
CA THR A 571 1.81 11.30 -19.97
C THR A 571 2.47 12.24 -18.98
N SER A 572 1.71 12.73 -18.02
CA SER A 572 2.23 13.58 -16.94
C SER A 572 2.97 12.80 -15.85
N LEU A 573 2.90 11.46 -15.81
CA LEU A 573 3.54 10.64 -14.77
C LEU A 573 5.06 10.80 -14.74
N CYS A 574 5.71 10.87 -15.91
CA CYS A 574 7.14 11.13 -16.01
C CYS A 574 7.52 12.52 -15.46
N ALA A 575 6.66 13.52 -15.69
CA ALA A 575 6.86 14.86 -15.15
C ALA A 575 6.65 14.92 -13.63
N ALA A 576 5.69 14.15 -13.09
CA ALA A 576 5.50 14.00 -11.65
C ALA A 576 6.74 13.38 -10.98
N LEU A 577 7.27 12.29 -11.53
CA LEU A 577 8.51 11.69 -11.04
C LEU A 577 9.69 12.68 -11.11
N LYS A 578 9.80 13.44 -12.21
CA LYS A 578 10.83 14.48 -12.34
C LYS A 578 10.67 15.61 -11.31
N ALA A 579 9.45 16.04 -11.02
CA ALA A 579 9.20 17.07 -10.00
C ALA A 579 9.64 16.61 -8.60
N VAL A 580 9.53 15.31 -8.31
CA VAL A 580 10.05 14.72 -7.07
C VAL A 580 11.58 14.71 -7.07
N THR A 581 12.21 14.28 -8.16
CA THR A 581 13.69 14.20 -8.24
C THR A 581 14.33 15.59 -8.25
N ASP A 582 13.71 16.58 -8.89
CA ASP A 582 14.12 18.00 -8.84
C ASP A 582 14.07 18.55 -7.41
N ALA A 583 13.06 18.17 -6.62
CA ALA A 583 12.94 18.62 -5.23
C ALA A 583 14.03 18.03 -4.32
N VAL A 584 14.58 16.87 -4.67
CA VAL A 584 15.67 16.21 -3.93
C VAL A 584 17.06 16.62 -4.45
N GLY A 585 17.19 16.85 -5.77
CA GLY A 585 18.46 17.17 -6.43
C GLY A 585 19.13 18.44 -5.86
N PRO A 586 20.44 18.64 -6.14
CA PRO A 586 21.13 19.84 -5.70
C PRO A 586 20.46 21.08 -6.31
N LYS A 587 19.99 22.01 -5.46
CA LYS A 587 19.45 23.28 -5.94
C LYS A 587 20.56 24.07 -6.63
N PRO A 588 20.39 24.54 -7.88
CA PRO A 588 21.33 25.48 -8.47
C PRO A 588 21.34 26.77 -7.64
N VAL A 589 22.53 27.32 -7.41
CA VAL A 589 22.81 28.37 -6.42
C VAL A 589 22.04 29.69 -6.63
N ASN A 590 21.26 29.87 -7.72
CA ASN A 590 20.67 31.16 -8.09
C ASN A 590 19.23 31.11 -8.69
N GLN A 591 18.33 30.23 -8.23
CA GLN A 591 16.91 30.33 -8.62
C GLN A 591 15.95 30.39 -7.42
N SER A 592 15.16 31.46 -7.39
CA SER A 592 13.98 31.60 -6.53
C SER A 592 12.96 30.51 -6.83
N ASP A 593 12.36 29.94 -5.77
CA ASP A 593 11.40 28.83 -5.78
C ASP A 593 10.15 29.11 -6.65
N THR A 594 10.29 28.98 -7.96
CA THR A 594 9.17 28.87 -8.90
C THR A 594 9.33 27.56 -9.65
N ALA A 595 8.54 26.56 -9.25
CA ALA A 595 8.45 25.30 -9.98
C ALA A 595 7.92 25.59 -11.38
N VAL A 596 8.79 25.53 -12.38
CA VAL A 596 8.37 25.55 -13.79
C VAL A 596 7.76 24.18 -14.08
N PRO A 597 6.51 24.09 -14.59
CA PRO A 597 5.95 22.82 -15.03
C PRO A 597 6.89 22.18 -16.07
N GLY A 598 7.45 21.03 -15.72
CA GLY A 598 8.29 20.27 -16.65
C GLY A 598 7.50 19.95 -17.92
N LYS A 599 8.13 20.06 -19.09
CA LYS A 599 7.50 19.60 -20.34
C LYS A 599 7.11 18.12 -20.20
N PRO A 600 5.92 17.70 -20.66
CA PRO A 600 5.53 16.30 -20.66
C PRO A 600 6.53 15.46 -21.46
N CYS A 601 6.89 14.30 -20.92
CA CYS A 601 7.49 13.20 -21.67
C CYS A 601 6.35 12.53 -22.48
#